data_AF-A0A7J6ND75-F1
#
_entry.id   AF-A0A7J6ND75-F1
#
_cell.length_a   1.000
_cell.length_b   1.000
_cell.length_c   1.000
_cell.angle_alpha   90.00
_cell.angle_beta   90.00
_cell.angle_gamma   90.00
#
_symmetry.space_group_name_H-M   'P 1'
#
loop_
_entity.id
_entity.type
_entity.pdbx_description
1 polymer ?
#
loop_
_entity_poly.entity_id
_entity_poly.type
_entity_poly.pdbx_seq_one_letter_code
_entity_poly.pdbx_strand_id
1 'polypeptide(L)'
;MPELVTVAASAAEKSTSPRPWSLKSYEKSLRAMASSEAALRGCGAMLSSLGIAVIPESDTRPLRSAVLPVALLPRPFPARQFESAWQLGSTIAKLVDNISVDPQWLVDSLAEVVEADDFTRRLVDICRRVYIDGGRDHSKDIRIHLLRHDYLPTAVGDRLLQVEVNTIAAGFAGMGTQVSTFHRMTASAALNDLKPSQLPENKPIADFANAMAEAVSSYNEKFGRHSRTICMVVDAPEDNECDQRFIESVLLGNHGINVERRTMTELADHLSVDSQTHIVLIPSLIDPERMVEIALFYFRTGYGPNQYLNDSHWALRESLERSRAVMCPSVPQQLTGTKKVQQLWYSDPSVMTRFGLTEEEAERMREHFAVQVDPSVAKETVAAALKDPTAWVLKPQREGGGHNMYGDELVDALTTSSNDELKQFVLMERMLPAPLPCLAIDTPASREASRVVPKIISEGVSELGIYSALVMKGNHTVMDKPCGHMLRTKDVNVAEGGVHAGFSVIDSALLVDEDVSSSS
;
A
#
# COMPACT_ATOMS: atom_id res chain seq x y z
N MET A 1 -39.29 -16.49 68.04
CA MET A 1 -40.61 -16.65 67.41
C MET A 1 -41.59 -15.71 68.07
N PRO A 2 -42.53 -15.07 67.35
CA PRO A 2 -42.96 -15.30 65.96
C PRO A 2 -42.45 -14.18 65.02
N GLU A 3 -41.92 -14.47 63.82
CA GLU A 3 -42.62 -14.84 62.57
C GLU A 3 -43.67 -13.83 62.09
N LEU A 4 -43.28 -13.03 61.10
CA LEU A 4 -44.13 -12.66 59.96
C LEU A 4 -43.25 -12.62 58.71
N VAL A 5 -43.51 -13.60 57.84
CA VAL A 5 -42.88 -13.88 56.56
C VAL A 5 -43.65 -13.18 55.43
N THR A 6 -42.95 -12.95 54.31
CA THR A 6 -43.41 -12.69 52.92
C THR A 6 -43.99 -11.31 52.55
N VAL A 7 -43.68 -10.69 51.39
CA VAL A 7 -43.11 -11.18 50.11
C VAL A 7 -42.11 -10.14 49.56
N ALA A 8 -40.87 -10.54 49.31
CA ALA A 8 -39.97 -9.85 48.40
C ALA A 8 -40.27 -10.34 46.98
N ALA A 9 -40.87 -9.50 46.15
CA ALA A 9 -40.82 -9.70 44.70
C ALA A 9 -39.44 -9.23 44.23
N SER A 10 -38.49 -10.16 44.08
CA SER A 10 -37.30 -9.87 43.30
C SER A 10 -37.74 -9.73 41.85
N ALA A 11 -37.74 -8.50 41.35
CA ALA A 11 -37.57 -8.29 39.93
C ALA A 11 -36.20 -8.88 39.60
N ALA A 12 -36.19 -10.06 39.01
CA ALA A 12 -35.01 -10.60 38.37
C ALA A 12 -34.57 -9.57 37.33
N GLU A 13 -33.59 -8.74 37.67
CA GLU A 13 -32.74 -8.10 36.69
C GLU A 13 -32.20 -9.24 35.85
N LYS A 14 -32.76 -9.37 34.64
CA LYS A 14 -32.12 -10.14 33.58
C LYS A 14 -30.76 -9.48 33.39
N SER A 15 -29.75 -10.06 34.03
CA SER A 15 -28.37 -9.96 33.60
C SER A 15 -28.37 -10.39 32.12
N THR A 16 -28.53 -9.40 31.24
CA THR A 16 -28.28 -9.59 29.83
C THR A 16 -26.79 -9.76 29.75
N SER A 17 -26.34 -11.01 29.71
CA SER A 17 -25.00 -11.32 29.24
C SER A 17 -24.76 -10.49 27.97
N PRO A 18 -23.65 -9.74 27.89
CA PRO A 18 -23.33 -8.97 26.70
C PRO A 18 -23.46 -9.87 25.47
N ARG A 19 -24.25 -9.43 24.48
CA ARG A 19 -24.46 -10.26 23.28
C ARG A 19 -23.16 -10.17 22.48
N PRO A 20 -22.50 -11.30 22.17
CA PRO A 20 -21.28 -11.26 21.38
C PRO A 20 -21.53 -10.59 20.03
N TRP A 21 -20.45 -10.08 19.43
CA TRP A 21 -20.45 -9.54 18.07
C TRP A 21 -21.21 -10.48 17.12
N SER A 22 -22.01 -9.92 16.21
CA SER A 22 -22.65 -10.67 15.13
C SER A 22 -22.83 -9.81 13.88
N LEU A 23 -22.78 -10.43 12.69
CA LEU A 23 -23.02 -9.73 11.42
C LEU A 23 -24.38 -8.99 11.42
N LYS A 24 -25.42 -9.61 12.00
CA LYS A 24 -26.75 -8.97 12.15
C LYS A 24 -26.72 -7.70 12.99
N SER A 25 -25.93 -7.67 14.07
CA SER A 25 -25.77 -6.45 14.88
C SER A 25 -24.98 -5.37 14.13
N TYR A 26 -23.96 -5.75 13.38
CA TYR A 26 -23.17 -4.85 12.53
C TYR A 26 -24.04 -4.18 11.45
N GLU A 27 -24.81 -4.96 10.70
CA GLU A 27 -25.74 -4.44 9.69
C GLU A 27 -26.81 -3.53 10.28
N LYS A 28 -27.31 -3.87 11.48
CA LYS A 28 -28.28 -3.02 12.19
C LYS A 28 -27.67 -1.65 12.50
N SER A 29 -26.42 -1.60 12.94
CA SER A 29 -25.72 -0.34 13.20
C SER A 29 -25.49 0.46 11.92
N LEU A 30 -25.11 -0.18 10.80
CA LEU A 30 -25.02 0.48 9.50
C LEU A 30 -26.35 1.13 9.08
N ARG A 31 -27.47 0.40 9.19
CA ARG A 31 -28.81 0.94 8.85
C ARG A 31 -29.20 2.11 9.75
N ALA A 32 -28.93 2.00 11.05
CA ALA A 32 -29.20 3.08 12.00
C ALA A 32 -28.40 4.35 11.67
N MET A 33 -27.10 4.21 11.36
CA MET A 33 -26.25 5.33 10.94
C MET A 33 -26.72 5.95 9.63
N ALA A 34 -27.05 5.12 8.62
CA ALA A 34 -27.52 5.58 7.31
C ALA A 34 -28.82 6.40 7.41
N SER A 35 -29.68 6.10 8.39
CA SER A 35 -30.95 6.80 8.62
C SER A 35 -30.82 8.09 9.43
N SER A 36 -29.64 8.40 9.99
CA SER A 36 -29.42 9.53 10.90
C SER A 36 -28.58 10.62 10.24
N GLU A 37 -29.24 11.69 9.78
CA GLU A 37 -28.55 12.85 9.19
C GLU A 37 -27.55 13.48 10.17
N ALA A 38 -27.88 13.52 11.46
CA ALA A 38 -26.97 14.00 12.50
C ALA A 38 -25.71 13.12 12.63
N ALA A 39 -25.85 11.80 12.52
CA ALA A 39 -24.71 10.88 12.56
C ALA A 39 -23.82 11.05 11.32
N LEU A 40 -24.41 11.12 10.12
CA LEU A 40 -23.67 11.33 8.87
C LEU A 40 -22.92 12.68 8.86
N ARG A 41 -23.59 13.77 9.28
CA ARG A 41 -22.96 15.08 9.44
C ARG A 41 -21.83 15.06 10.47
N GLY A 42 -22.05 14.40 11.61
CA GLY A 42 -21.03 14.21 12.64
C GLY A 42 -19.80 13.48 12.12
N CYS A 43 -20.00 12.38 11.38
CA CYS A 43 -18.91 11.62 10.77
C CYS A 43 -18.12 12.46 9.77
N GLY A 44 -18.78 13.20 8.87
CA GLY A 44 -18.08 14.07 7.92
C GLY A 44 -17.27 15.19 8.58
N ALA A 45 -17.76 15.73 9.71
CA ALA A 45 -17.02 16.70 10.51
C ALA A 45 -15.79 16.06 11.19
N MET A 46 -15.93 14.84 11.71
CA MET A 46 -14.79 14.09 12.28
C MET A 46 -13.72 13.81 11.23
N LEU A 47 -14.10 13.31 10.06
CA LEU A 47 -13.17 13.05 8.95
C LEU A 47 -12.39 14.32 8.56
N SER A 48 -13.10 15.44 8.39
CA SER A 48 -12.46 16.75 8.14
C SER A 48 -11.48 17.15 9.26
N SER A 49 -11.86 16.97 10.53
CA SER A 49 -11.02 17.34 11.67
C SER A 49 -9.75 16.50 11.82
N LEU A 50 -9.78 15.26 11.32
CA LEU A 50 -8.64 14.35 11.30
C LEU A 50 -7.76 14.53 10.04
N GLY A 51 -8.08 15.50 9.18
CA GLY A 51 -7.35 15.73 7.93
C GLY A 51 -7.52 14.60 6.91
N ILE A 52 -8.60 13.81 7.00
CA ILE A 52 -8.90 12.74 6.05
C ILE A 52 -9.50 13.37 4.80
N ALA A 53 -8.64 13.87 3.93
CA ALA A 53 -9.00 14.71 2.80
C ALA A 53 -8.12 14.51 1.57
N VAL A 54 -8.63 14.95 0.43
CA VAL A 54 -7.89 15.17 -0.81
C VAL A 54 -7.84 16.65 -1.13
N ILE A 55 -6.85 17.05 -1.91
CA ILE A 55 -6.81 18.37 -2.54
C ILE A 55 -7.03 18.13 -4.04
N PRO A 56 -8.23 18.39 -4.58
CA PRO A 56 -8.50 18.15 -5.99
C PRO A 56 -7.56 18.97 -6.87
N GLU A 57 -7.04 18.34 -7.93
CA GLU A 57 -6.17 18.99 -8.91
C GLU A 57 -6.87 20.19 -9.54
N SER A 58 -6.29 21.38 -9.37
CA SER A 58 -6.80 22.58 -10.02
C SER A 58 -5.82 23.75 -9.91
N ASP A 59 -5.25 24.15 -11.04
CA ASP A 59 -4.39 25.35 -11.15
C ASP A 59 -5.17 26.67 -11.15
N THR A 60 -6.51 26.61 -11.26
CA THR A 60 -7.36 27.79 -11.52
C THR A 60 -8.37 28.10 -10.41
N ARG A 61 -8.48 27.23 -9.39
CA ARG A 61 -9.46 27.35 -8.30
C ARG A 61 -8.74 27.56 -6.97
N PRO A 62 -9.39 28.19 -5.98
CA PRO A 62 -8.84 28.29 -4.64
C PRO A 62 -8.55 26.91 -4.06
N LEU A 63 -7.47 26.81 -3.29
CA LEU A 63 -7.13 25.62 -2.53
C LEU A 63 -8.34 25.21 -1.65
N ARG A 64 -8.91 24.05 -1.94
CA ARG A 64 -10.05 23.49 -1.20
C ARG A 64 -9.82 22.00 -1.03
N SER A 65 -9.83 21.55 0.23
CA SER A 65 -9.81 20.13 0.54
C SER A 65 -11.23 19.55 0.48
N ALA A 66 -11.36 18.31 0.03
CA ALA A 66 -12.59 17.53 0.10
C ALA A 66 -12.35 16.28 0.95
N VAL A 67 -13.38 15.79 1.66
CA VAL A 67 -13.24 14.58 2.49
C VAL A 67 -13.05 13.36 1.59
N LEU A 68 -12.05 12.54 1.90
CA LEU A 68 -11.81 11.27 1.19
C LEU A 68 -13.00 10.32 1.33
N PRO A 69 -13.32 9.50 0.32
CA PRO A 69 -14.29 8.42 0.47
C PRO A 69 -13.83 7.41 1.52
N VAL A 70 -14.60 7.27 2.61
CA VAL A 70 -14.23 6.48 3.79
C VAL A 70 -15.43 5.69 4.31
N ALA A 71 -15.21 4.42 4.64
CA ALA A 71 -16.19 3.61 5.36
C ALA A 71 -16.51 4.22 6.73
N LEU A 72 -17.74 4.10 7.21
CA LEU A 72 -18.17 4.69 8.48
C LEU A 72 -17.94 3.79 9.69
N LEU A 73 -17.88 2.48 9.46
CA LEU A 73 -17.52 1.49 10.45
C LEU A 73 -16.43 0.60 9.89
N PRO A 74 -15.50 0.14 10.74
CA PRO A 74 -14.45 -0.78 10.33
C PRO A 74 -15.05 -2.10 9.82
N ARG A 75 -14.40 -2.69 8.83
CA ARG A 75 -14.78 -3.94 8.19
C ARG A 75 -14.54 -5.15 9.09
N PRO A 76 -15.55 -6.00 9.37
CA PRO A 76 -15.31 -7.30 9.99
C PRO A 76 -14.31 -8.13 9.16
N PHE A 77 -13.24 -8.58 9.81
CA PHE A 77 -12.16 -9.31 9.17
C PHE A 77 -11.66 -10.45 10.07
N PRO A 78 -11.47 -11.69 9.57
CA PRO A 78 -11.03 -12.81 10.39
C PRO A 78 -9.68 -12.54 11.06
N ALA A 79 -9.62 -12.63 12.39
CA ALA A 79 -8.42 -12.31 13.16
C ALA A 79 -7.23 -13.18 12.77
N ARG A 80 -7.46 -14.49 12.54
CA ARG A 80 -6.43 -15.46 12.13
C ARG A 80 -5.79 -15.09 10.79
N GLN A 81 -6.60 -14.70 9.80
CA GLN A 81 -6.10 -14.30 8.49
C GLN A 81 -5.29 -13.00 8.57
N PHE A 82 -5.79 -12.01 9.32
CA PHE A 82 -5.08 -10.75 9.54
C PHE A 82 -3.71 -10.99 10.18
N GLU A 83 -3.66 -11.80 11.24
CA GLU A 83 -2.42 -12.13 11.95
C GLU A 83 -1.44 -12.89 11.04
N SER A 84 -1.93 -13.84 10.24
CA SER A 84 -1.09 -14.56 9.27
C SER A 84 -0.41 -13.61 8.28
N ALA A 85 -1.17 -12.70 7.66
CA ALA A 85 -0.59 -11.70 6.75
C ALA A 85 0.33 -10.69 7.47
N TRP A 86 0.00 -10.32 8.71
CA TRP A 86 0.85 -9.44 9.52
C TRP A 86 2.22 -10.04 9.78
N GLN A 87 2.27 -11.33 10.15
CA GLN A 87 3.53 -12.04 10.46
C GLN A 87 4.45 -12.19 9.24
N LEU A 88 3.90 -12.15 8.02
CA LEU A 88 4.70 -12.21 6.79
C LEU A 88 5.43 -10.91 6.45
N GLY A 89 5.12 -9.78 7.09
CA GLY A 89 5.70 -8.48 6.75
C GLY A 89 7.23 -8.49 6.71
N SER A 90 7.87 -9.03 7.75
CA SER A 90 9.33 -9.17 7.84
C SER A 90 9.90 -10.19 6.85
N THR A 91 9.20 -11.32 6.64
CA THR A 91 9.61 -12.34 5.68
C THR A 91 9.62 -11.81 4.25
N ILE A 92 8.60 -11.05 3.86
CA ILE A 92 8.55 -10.44 2.52
C ILE A 92 9.61 -9.34 2.39
N ALA A 93 9.78 -8.48 3.41
CA ALA A 93 10.80 -7.44 3.37
C ALA A 93 12.22 -8.02 3.22
N LYS A 94 12.52 -9.11 3.94
CA LYS A 94 13.77 -9.88 3.80
C LYS A 94 13.97 -10.43 2.39
N LEU A 95 12.94 -11.05 1.82
CA LEU A 95 12.99 -11.58 0.44
C LEU A 95 13.26 -10.44 -0.57
N VAL A 96 12.53 -9.33 -0.44
CA VAL A 96 12.67 -8.15 -1.29
C VAL A 96 14.08 -7.55 -1.22
N ASP A 97 14.67 -7.39 -0.02
CA ASP A 97 16.05 -6.89 0.12
C ASP A 97 17.08 -7.84 -0.49
N ASN A 98 16.95 -9.15 -0.24
CA ASN A 98 17.88 -10.14 -0.76
C ASN A 98 17.84 -10.23 -2.28
N ILE A 99 16.67 -10.05 -2.89
CA ILE A 99 16.54 -9.94 -4.34
C ILE A 99 17.17 -8.62 -4.83
N SER A 100 16.93 -7.49 -4.15
CA SER A 100 17.41 -6.19 -4.62
C SER A 100 18.94 -6.10 -4.66
N VAL A 101 19.64 -6.87 -3.83
CA VAL A 101 21.12 -6.97 -3.83
C VAL A 101 21.70 -7.99 -4.82
N ASP A 102 20.89 -8.62 -5.66
CA ASP A 102 21.31 -9.38 -6.85
C ASP A 102 20.80 -8.69 -8.15
N PRO A 103 21.38 -7.53 -8.54
CA PRO A 103 20.96 -6.80 -9.75
C PRO A 103 21.07 -7.64 -11.02
N GLN A 104 22.05 -8.55 -11.11
CA GLN A 104 22.23 -9.40 -12.27
C GLN A 104 21.03 -10.33 -12.44
N TRP A 105 20.60 -11.01 -11.37
CA TRP A 105 19.41 -11.84 -11.42
C TRP A 105 18.15 -11.06 -11.78
N LEU A 106 17.98 -9.84 -11.25
CA LEU A 106 16.84 -8.98 -11.60
C LEU A 106 16.82 -8.64 -13.10
N VAL A 107 17.96 -8.22 -13.64
CA VAL A 107 18.10 -7.88 -15.06
C VAL A 107 17.83 -9.11 -15.94
N ASP A 108 18.33 -10.27 -15.57
CA ASP A 108 18.13 -11.52 -16.32
C ASP A 108 16.66 -11.98 -16.27
N SER A 109 16.04 -11.89 -15.09
CA SER A 109 14.63 -12.28 -14.88
C SER A 109 13.64 -11.39 -15.63
N LEU A 110 14.04 -10.17 -15.97
CA LEU A 110 13.24 -9.20 -16.70
C LEU A 110 13.65 -9.06 -18.18
N ALA A 111 14.63 -9.83 -18.65
CA ALA A 111 15.15 -9.73 -20.02
C ALA A 111 14.08 -9.87 -21.10
N GLU A 112 13.06 -10.71 -20.85
CA GLU A 112 11.94 -10.91 -21.76
C GLU A 112 10.87 -9.80 -21.66
N VAL A 113 10.73 -9.18 -20.48
CA VAL A 113 9.78 -8.09 -20.26
C VAL A 113 10.22 -6.83 -21.00
N VAL A 114 11.53 -6.54 -20.99
CA VAL A 114 12.06 -5.29 -21.56
C VAL A 114 11.95 -5.20 -23.08
N GLU A 115 11.70 -6.32 -23.76
CA GLU A 115 11.46 -6.34 -25.21
C GLU A 115 10.09 -5.74 -25.58
N ALA A 116 9.11 -5.87 -24.68
CA ALA A 116 7.74 -5.44 -24.89
C ALA A 116 7.34 -4.22 -24.05
N ASP A 117 8.08 -3.88 -22.99
CA ASP A 117 7.78 -2.77 -22.09
C ASP A 117 8.91 -1.73 -21.95
N ASP A 118 8.74 -0.58 -22.60
CA ASP A 118 9.71 0.52 -22.57
C ASP A 118 9.97 1.08 -21.16
N PHE A 119 8.93 1.15 -20.32
CA PHE A 119 9.07 1.68 -18.96
C PHE A 119 9.99 0.81 -18.10
N THR A 120 9.70 -0.50 -18.05
CA THR A 120 10.55 -1.46 -17.34
C THR A 120 11.95 -1.51 -17.97
N ARG A 121 12.06 -1.45 -19.30
CA ARG A 121 13.35 -1.38 -19.99
C ARG A 121 14.21 -0.23 -19.50
N ARG A 122 13.65 0.98 -19.38
CA ARG A 122 14.39 2.17 -18.91
C ARG A 122 14.87 2.02 -17.47
N LEU A 123 14.09 1.37 -16.59
CA LEU A 123 14.51 1.05 -15.22
C LEU A 123 15.61 -0.02 -15.20
N VAL A 124 15.46 -1.10 -15.96
CA VAL A 124 16.47 -2.17 -16.10
C VAL A 124 17.78 -1.61 -16.66
N ASP A 125 17.70 -0.69 -17.61
CA ASP A 125 18.83 0.02 -18.19
C ASP A 125 19.60 0.84 -17.14
N ILE A 126 18.90 1.54 -16.23
CA ILE A 126 19.53 2.23 -15.09
C ILE A 126 20.15 1.21 -14.13
N CYS A 127 19.42 0.13 -13.81
CA CYS A 127 19.91 -0.94 -12.92
C CYS A 127 21.25 -1.48 -13.42
N ARG A 128 21.31 -1.85 -14.71
CA ARG A 128 22.52 -2.36 -15.37
C ARG A 128 23.65 -1.34 -15.34
N ARG A 129 23.40 -0.09 -15.79
CA ARG A 129 24.43 0.96 -15.88
C ARG A 129 25.01 1.38 -14.52
N VAL A 130 24.26 1.27 -13.44
CA VAL A 130 24.68 1.70 -12.10
C VAL A 130 25.31 0.54 -11.32
N TYR A 131 24.61 -0.59 -11.25
CA TYR A 131 24.93 -1.67 -10.30
C TYR A 131 25.70 -2.83 -10.92
N ILE A 132 25.66 -2.99 -12.24
CA ILE A 132 26.39 -4.04 -12.96
C ILE A 132 27.62 -3.42 -13.63
N ASP A 133 27.39 -2.61 -14.67
CA ASP A 133 28.47 -2.00 -15.46
C ASP A 133 29.20 -0.91 -14.68
N GLY A 134 28.45 -0.16 -13.85
CA GLY A 134 28.98 0.91 -13.01
C GLY A 134 29.69 0.43 -11.75
N GLY A 135 29.61 -0.86 -11.41
CA GLY A 135 30.30 -1.48 -10.28
C GLY A 135 29.80 -1.06 -8.89
N ARG A 136 28.63 -0.41 -8.77
CA ARG A 136 28.04 -0.09 -7.46
C ARG A 136 27.56 -1.36 -6.78
N ASP A 137 28.16 -1.70 -5.65
CA ASP A 137 27.76 -2.83 -4.82
C ASP A 137 26.58 -2.47 -3.92
N HIS A 138 25.36 -2.85 -4.35
CA HIS A 138 24.13 -2.55 -3.62
C HIS A 138 24.07 -3.18 -2.23
N SER A 139 24.77 -4.31 -2.00
CA SER A 139 24.83 -4.97 -0.68
C SER A 139 25.51 -4.09 0.37
N LYS A 140 26.37 -3.14 -0.06
CA LYS A 140 27.05 -2.17 0.82
C LYS A 140 26.25 -0.91 1.06
N ASP A 141 25.15 -0.68 0.34
CA ASP A 141 24.35 0.53 0.48
C ASP A 141 23.58 0.58 1.81
N ILE A 142 23.10 1.79 2.14
CA ILE A 142 22.00 1.91 3.09
C ILE A 142 20.73 1.74 2.26
N ARG A 143 19.94 0.73 2.58
CA ARG A 143 18.72 0.39 1.84
C ARG A 143 17.53 0.53 2.78
N ILE A 144 16.52 1.25 2.34
CA ILE A 144 15.26 1.41 3.06
C ILE A 144 14.13 0.91 2.18
N HIS A 145 13.25 0.10 2.76
CA HIS A 145 12.07 -0.45 2.10
C HIS A 145 10.86 -0.02 2.92
N LEU A 146 9.95 0.73 2.29
CA LEU A 146 8.64 1.08 2.85
C LEU A 146 7.59 0.40 1.99
N LEU A 147 7.19 -0.79 2.40
CA LEU A 147 6.42 -1.73 1.58
C LEU A 147 4.95 -1.75 2.00
N ARG A 148 4.07 -2.11 1.06
CA ARG A 148 2.70 -2.54 1.36
C ARG A 148 2.36 -3.84 0.63
N HIS A 149 1.96 -4.85 1.39
CA HIS A 149 1.58 -6.17 0.89
C HIS A 149 0.06 -6.26 0.88
N ASP A 150 -0.53 -6.43 -0.30
CA ASP A 150 -1.97 -6.38 -0.47
C ASP A 150 -2.54 -7.81 -0.60
N TYR A 151 -3.69 -8.08 0.03
CA TYR A 151 -4.31 -9.40 0.12
C TYR A 151 -5.83 -9.35 -0.06
N LEU A 152 -6.40 -10.41 -0.66
CA LEU A 152 -7.85 -10.64 -0.74
C LEU A 152 -8.20 -12.01 -0.18
N PRO A 153 -9.28 -12.14 0.62
CA PRO A 153 -9.77 -13.44 1.04
C PRO A 153 -10.43 -14.16 -0.15
N THR A 154 -10.41 -15.49 -0.10
CA THR A 154 -11.15 -16.35 -1.04
C THR A 154 -12.52 -16.69 -0.48
N ALA A 155 -13.56 -16.77 -1.31
CA ALA A 155 -14.86 -17.32 -0.89
C ALA A 155 -14.77 -18.79 -0.45
N VAL A 156 -13.79 -19.55 -0.96
CA VAL A 156 -13.62 -20.98 -0.69
C VAL A 156 -12.31 -21.24 0.04
N GLY A 157 -12.40 -21.77 1.26
CA GLY A 157 -11.26 -22.36 1.97
C GLY A 157 -10.55 -21.47 3.01
N ASP A 158 -11.16 -20.38 3.48
CA ASP A 158 -10.59 -19.51 4.53
C ASP A 158 -9.14 -19.04 4.24
N ARG A 159 -8.79 -18.93 2.94
CA ARG A 159 -7.45 -18.47 2.53
C ARG A 159 -7.45 -16.97 2.31
N LEU A 160 -6.32 -16.36 2.64
CA LEU A 160 -6.01 -14.96 2.34
C LEU A 160 -4.91 -14.95 1.30
N LEU A 161 -5.18 -14.53 0.07
CA LEU A 161 -4.22 -14.61 -1.03
C LEU A 161 -3.62 -13.23 -1.33
N GLN A 162 -2.31 -13.18 -1.56
CA GLN A 162 -1.57 -11.98 -1.90
C GLN A 162 -1.95 -11.53 -3.31
N VAL A 163 -2.33 -10.26 -3.43
CA VAL A 163 -2.64 -9.58 -4.69
C VAL A 163 -1.37 -9.06 -5.34
N GLU A 164 -0.55 -8.34 -4.57
CA GLU A 164 0.69 -7.69 -5.01
C GLU A 164 1.55 -7.25 -3.82
N VAL A 165 2.82 -6.93 -4.10
CA VAL A 165 3.73 -6.26 -3.17
C VAL A 165 4.15 -4.92 -3.76
N ASN A 166 3.77 -3.85 -3.08
CA ASN A 166 4.09 -2.49 -3.49
C ASN A 166 5.46 -2.12 -2.91
N THR A 167 6.47 -1.94 -3.77
CA THR A 167 7.84 -1.58 -3.35
C THR A 167 8.19 -0.11 -3.57
N ILE A 168 7.34 0.64 -4.29
CA ILE A 168 7.48 2.08 -4.54
C ILE A 168 6.18 2.81 -4.21
N ALA A 169 6.29 4.02 -3.66
CA ALA A 169 5.18 4.96 -3.48
C ALA A 169 3.91 4.36 -2.84
N ALA A 170 4.08 3.44 -1.87
CA ALA A 170 2.96 2.84 -1.15
C ALA A 170 2.14 3.92 -0.41
N GLY A 171 1.02 4.33 -1.02
CA GLY A 171 0.15 5.36 -0.47
C GLY A 171 -0.67 4.93 0.75
N PHE A 172 -1.32 5.89 1.38
CA PHE A 172 -2.31 5.74 2.47
C PHE A 172 -1.75 5.33 3.84
N ALA A 173 -0.44 5.38 4.08
CA ALA A 173 0.10 5.20 5.42
C ALA A 173 -0.32 6.33 6.39
N GLY A 174 -0.37 7.57 5.89
CA GLY A 174 -0.88 8.72 6.66
C GLY A 174 -2.37 8.57 6.91
N MET A 175 -3.13 8.32 5.84
CA MET A 175 -4.59 8.15 5.90
C MET A 175 -5.02 6.95 6.76
N GLY A 176 -4.33 5.81 6.67
CA GLY A 176 -4.65 4.61 7.44
C GLY A 176 -4.62 4.83 8.96
N THR A 177 -3.67 5.64 9.43
CA THR A 177 -3.58 6.06 10.84
C THR A 177 -4.81 6.88 11.25
N GLN A 178 -5.21 7.84 10.41
CA GLN A 178 -6.35 8.71 10.68
C GLN A 178 -7.68 7.96 10.60
N VAL A 179 -7.89 7.13 9.56
CA VAL A 179 -9.09 6.31 9.39
C VAL A 179 -9.25 5.32 10.54
N SER A 180 -8.17 4.74 11.05
CA SER A 180 -8.23 3.86 12.22
C SER A 180 -8.62 4.61 13.50
N THR A 181 -8.18 5.87 13.64
CA THR A 181 -8.60 6.74 14.74
C THR A 181 -10.09 7.06 14.64
N PHE A 182 -10.54 7.42 13.44
CA PHE A 182 -11.96 7.64 13.14
C PHE A 182 -12.81 6.41 13.45
N HIS A 183 -12.41 5.22 12.98
CA HIS A 183 -13.11 3.97 13.23
C HIS A 183 -13.14 3.56 14.70
N ARG A 184 -12.10 3.86 15.50
CA ARG A 184 -12.17 3.68 16.95
C ARG A 184 -13.29 4.51 17.57
N MET A 185 -13.47 5.75 17.12
CA MET A 185 -14.54 6.63 17.62
C MET A 185 -15.92 6.13 17.18
N THR A 186 -16.10 5.81 15.90
CA THR A 186 -17.42 5.38 15.38
C THR A 186 -17.81 3.99 15.87
N ALA A 187 -16.88 3.03 15.88
CA ALA A 187 -17.16 1.68 16.36
C ALA A 187 -17.47 1.66 17.86
N SER A 188 -16.74 2.41 18.69
CA SER A 188 -17.01 2.48 20.14
C SER A 188 -18.38 3.10 20.45
N ALA A 189 -18.90 3.95 19.55
CA ALA A 189 -20.22 4.57 19.70
C ALA A 189 -21.35 3.70 19.12
N ALA A 190 -21.08 2.93 18.07
CA ALA A 190 -22.11 2.23 17.28
C ALA A 190 -22.19 0.72 17.56
N LEU A 191 -21.13 0.11 18.11
CA LEU A 191 -21.04 -1.31 18.40
C LEU A 191 -21.00 -1.53 19.92
N ASN A 192 -21.65 -2.59 20.38
CA ASN A 192 -21.63 -2.98 21.80
C ASN A 192 -20.51 -3.99 22.05
N ASP A 193 -20.02 -4.04 23.29
CA ASP A 193 -19.10 -5.08 23.80
C ASP A 193 -17.80 -5.23 23.02
N LEU A 194 -17.35 -4.14 22.38
CA LEU A 194 -16.13 -4.10 21.59
C LEU A 194 -14.89 -4.22 22.49
N LYS A 195 -14.08 -5.25 22.27
CA LYS A 195 -12.78 -5.36 22.94
C LYS A 195 -11.76 -4.49 22.23
N PRO A 196 -10.84 -3.80 22.95
CA PRO A 196 -9.77 -3.03 22.32
C PRO A 196 -8.93 -3.83 21.32
N SER A 197 -8.73 -5.13 21.56
CA SER A 197 -8.00 -6.04 20.66
C SER A 197 -8.68 -6.25 19.30
N GLN A 198 -9.98 -5.96 19.17
CA GLN A 198 -10.69 -6.09 17.90
C GLN A 198 -10.41 -4.90 16.97
N LEU A 199 -9.83 -3.82 17.47
CA LEU A 199 -9.41 -2.66 16.68
C LEU A 199 -7.89 -2.56 16.76
N PRO A 200 -7.13 -3.20 15.85
CA PRO A 200 -5.68 -3.23 15.90
C PRO A 200 -5.09 -1.81 15.97
N GLU A 201 -4.01 -1.65 16.73
CA GLU A 201 -3.22 -0.43 16.71
C GLU A 201 -2.68 -0.20 15.29
N ASN A 202 -2.76 1.03 14.79
CA ASN A 202 -2.40 1.31 13.41
C ASN A 202 -1.68 2.66 13.34
N LYS A 203 -0.36 2.63 13.22
CA LYS A 203 0.52 3.81 13.18
C LYS A 203 1.58 3.74 12.06
N PRO A 204 1.23 3.33 10.82
CA PRO A 204 2.22 3.07 9.77
C PRO A 204 3.02 4.32 9.41
N ILE A 205 2.41 5.50 9.50
CA ILE A 205 3.13 6.76 9.25
C ILE A 205 4.25 7.03 10.26
N ALA A 206 4.04 6.68 11.54
CA ALA A 206 5.05 6.86 12.58
C ALA A 206 6.19 5.85 12.41
N ASP A 207 5.86 4.60 12.07
CA ASP A 207 6.87 3.58 11.81
C ASP A 207 7.66 3.85 10.54
N PHE A 208 7.03 4.38 9.48
CA PHE A 208 7.74 4.85 8.29
C PHE A 208 8.67 6.03 8.61
N ALA A 209 8.24 6.97 9.44
CA ALA A 209 9.09 8.08 9.88
C ALA A 209 10.31 7.59 10.69
N ASN A 210 10.10 6.61 11.57
CA ASN A 210 11.19 5.95 12.30
C ASN A 210 12.20 5.30 11.34
N ALA A 211 11.72 4.55 10.33
CA ALA A 211 12.58 3.93 9.33
C ALA A 211 13.39 4.95 8.52
N MET A 212 12.76 6.05 8.10
CA MET A 212 13.46 7.14 7.42
C MET A 212 14.50 7.82 8.33
N ALA A 213 14.19 8.01 9.61
CA ALA A 213 15.13 8.56 10.57
C ALA A 213 16.34 7.65 10.80
N GLU A 214 16.13 6.33 10.90
CA GLU A 214 17.22 5.35 10.97
C GLU A 214 18.09 5.34 9.70
N ALA A 215 17.48 5.48 8.53
CA ALA A 215 18.21 5.59 7.27
C ALA A 215 19.05 6.89 7.20
N VAL A 216 18.50 8.03 7.62
CA VAL A 216 19.22 9.31 7.69
C VAL A 216 20.35 9.25 8.72
N SER A 217 20.12 8.64 9.88
CA SER A 217 21.15 8.38 10.89
C SER A 217 22.29 7.54 10.34
N SER A 218 21.94 6.44 9.66
CA SER A 218 22.90 5.55 8.99
C SER A 218 23.71 6.27 7.90
N TYR A 219 23.08 7.14 7.12
CA TYR A 219 23.74 7.98 6.11
C TYR A 219 24.76 8.91 6.77
N ASN A 220 24.33 9.62 7.82
CA ASN A 220 25.17 10.55 8.55
C ASN A 220 26.39 9.86 9.17
N GLU A 221 26.20 8.71 9.80
CA GLU A 221 27.29 7.93 10.38
C GLU A 221 28.25 7.41 9.32
N LYS A 222 27.73 6.79 8.25
CA LYS A 222 28.53 6.16 7.19
C LYS A 222 29.41 7.17 6.44
N PHE A 223 28.90 8.38 6.24
CA PHE A 223 29.58 9.39 5.41
C PHE A 223 30.11 10.59 6.19
N GLY A 224 30.05 10.58 7.53
CA GLY A 224 30.52 11.68 8.39
C GLY A 224 29.74 12.98 8.13
N ARG A 225 28.41 12.88 7.98
CA ARG A 225 27.50 14.00 7.67
C ARG A 225 26.59 14.30 8.85
N HIS A 226 25.90 15.44 8.75
CA HIS A 226 24.91 15.88 9.73
C HIS A 226 23.65 16.42 9.04
N SER A 227 23.27 15.81 7.92
CA SER A 227 22.04 16.20 7.21
C SER A 227 20.82 15.93 8.08
N ARG A 228 19.86 16.84 8.01
CA ARG A 228 18.55 16.79 8.66
C ARG A 228 17.44 17.08 7.66
N THR A 229 17.66 16.70 6.40
CA THR A 229 16.72 16.97 5.31
C THR A 229 16.62 15.76 4.40
N ILE A 230 15.40 15.36 4.12
CA ILE A 230 15.07 14.42 3.04
C ILE A 230 14.35 15.18 1.92
N CYS A 231 14.39 14.64 0.71
CA CYS A 231 13.58 15.12 -0.39
C CYS A 231 12.46 14.12 -0.68
N MET A 232 11.21 14.58 -0.67
CA MET A 232 10.09 13.80 -1.19
C MET A 232 9.91 14.16 -2.66
N VAL A 233 10.08 13.17 -3.54
CA VAL A 233 9.88 13.32 -4.98
C VAL A 233 8.40 13.08 -5.28
N VAL A 234 7.71 14.09 -5.81
CA VAL A 234 6.24 14.13 -5.94
C VAL A 234 5.79 14.48 -7.36
N ASP A 235 4.56 14.13 -7.71
CA ASP A 235 3.88 14.74 -8.85
C ASP A 235 3.40 16.15 -8.51
N ALA A 236 3.16 16.96 -9.54
CA ALA A 236 2.50 18.26 -9.41
C ALA A 236 1.59 18.49 -10.63
N PRO A 237 0.27 18.62 -10.44
CA PRO A 237 -0.45 18.50 -9.15
C PRO A 237 -0.43 17.07 -8.57
N GLU A 238 -0.75 16.94 -7.28
CA GLU A 238 -0.84 15.67 -6.53
C GLU A 238 -2.13 15.68 -5.70
N ASP A 239 -3.06 14.79 -6.02
CA ASP A 239 -4.39 14.73 -5.38
C ASP A 239 -4.36 14.13 -3.95
N ASN A 240 -3.38 13.27 -3.67
CA ASN A 240 -3.17 12.60 -2.40
C ASN A 240 -2.12 13.31 -1.51
N GLU A 241 -1.91 14.61 -1.70
CA GLU A 241 -0.90 15.37 -0.96
C GLU A 241 -1.15 15.31 0.56
N CYS A 242 -2.41 15.31 1.00
CA CYS A 242 -2.73 15.22 2.43
C CYS A 242 -2.17 13.95 3.09
N ASP A 243 -2.16 12.80 2.40
CA ASP A 243 -1.54 11.57 2.92
C ASP A 243 -0.04 11.76 3.15
N GLN A 244 0.61 12.43 2.19
CA GLN A 244 2.03 12.71 2.23
C GLN A 244 2.39 13.69 3.35
N ARG A 245 1.62 14.76 3.56
CA ARG A 245 1.90 15.77 4.59
C ARG A 245 2.00 15.22 6.01
N PHE A 246 1.31 14.11 6.31
CA PHE A 246 1.43 13.48 7.63
C PHE A 246 2.86 13.00 7.93
N ILE A 247 3.62 12.49 6.95
CA ILE A 247 5.00 12.05 7.21
C ILE A 247 5.89 13.24 7.59
N GLU A 248 5.66 14.40 6.98
CA GLU A 248 6.47 15.62 7.19
C GLU A 248 6.34 16.10 8.64
N SER A 249 5.10 16.13 9.15
CA SER A 249 4.83 16.53 10.53
C SER A 249 5.48 15.57 11.54
N VAL A 250 5.44 14.26 11.27
CA VAL A 250 6.01 13.25 12.17
C VAL A 250 7.54 13.28 12.13
N LEU A 251 8.15 13.38 10.95
CA LEU A 251 9.60 13.51 10.79
C LEU A 251 10.16 14.72 11.51
N LEU A 252 9.49 15.87 11.38
CA LEU A 252 9.90 17.09 12.05
C LEU A 252 9.68 16.99 13.57
N GLY A 253 8.49 16.60 13.99
CA GLY A 253 8.10 16.58 15.40
C GLY A 253 8.87 15.57 16.25
N ASN A 254 9.13 14.37 15.70
CA ASN A 254 9.74 13.28 16.45
C ASN A 254 11.26 13.17 16.22
N HIS A 255 11.75 13.60 15.06
CA HIS A 255 13.15 13.37 14.66
C HIS A 255 13.91 14.64 14.26
N GLY A 256 13.25 15.79 14.16
CA GLY A 256 13.88 17.04 13.73
C GLY A 256 14.38 17.00 12.28
N ILE A 257 13.77 16.15 11.44
CA ILE A 257 14.10 15.98 10.03
C ILE A 257 13.11 16.80 9.18
N ASN A 258 13.63 17.65 8.30
CA ASN A 258 12.85 18.44 7.37
C ASN A 258 12.59 17.67 6.07
N VAL A 259 11.52 18.04 5.37
CA VAL A 259 11.16 17.48 4.08
C VAL A 259 11.11 18.58 3.03
N GLU A 260 11.88 18.44 1.96
CA GLU A 260 11.80 19.25 0.76
C GLU A 260 10.99 18.50 -0.30
N ARG A 261 9.81 19.02 -0.67
CA ARG A 261 8.98 18.43 -1.73
C ARG A 261 9.44 18.96 -3.09
N ARG A 262 9.75 18.07 -4.04
CA ARG A 262 10.17 18.47 -5.39
C ARG A 262 9.59 17.55 -6.45
N THR A 263 9.27 18.11 -7.59
CA THR A 263 9.01 17.36 -8.82
C THR A 263 10.34 16.90 -9.45
N MET A 264 10.27 15.88 -10.32
CA MET A 264 11.44 15.49 -11.12
C MET A 264 11.93 16.62 -12.04
N THR A 265 11.05 17.50 -12.51
CA THR A 265 11.43 18.66 -13.31
C THR A 265 12.28 19.64 -12.51
N GLU A 266 11.83 20.05 -11.33
CA GLU A 266 12.59 20.97 -10.46
C GLU A 266 13.93 20.37 -10.04
N LEU A 267 13.97 19.07 -9.75
CA LEU A 267 15.21 18.38 -9.43
C LEU A 267 16.15 18.33 -10.64
N ALA A 268 15.66 18.03 -11.84
CA ALA A 268 16.50 18.00 -13.04
C ALA A 268 17.17 19.36 -13.33
N ASP A 269 16.48 20.46 -13.01
CA ASP A 269 16.97 21.82 -13.26
C ASP A 269 17.91 22.35 -12.16
N HIS A 270 17.75 21.91 -10.92
CA HIS A 270 18.37 22.56 -9.75
C HIS A 270 19.23 21.65 -8.87
N LEU A 271 19.22 20.34 -9.11
CA LEU A 271 20.04 19.41 -8.33
C LEU A 271 21.52 19.54 -8.68
N SER A 272 22.36 19.53 -7.66
CA SER A 272 23.81 19.46 -7.79
C SER A 272 24.33 18.22 -7.06
N VAL A 273 25.16 17.42 -7.75
CA VAL A 273 25.91 16.32 -7.14
C VAL A 273 27.37 16.72 -7.07
N ASP A 274 27.92 16.77 -5.86
CA ASP A 274 29.33 17.07 -5.68
C ASP A 274 30.21 15.98 -6.33
N SER A 275 31.11 16.39 -7.22
CA SER A 275 31.91 15.46 -8.03
C SER A 275 32.89 14.57 -7.25
N GLN A 276 33.26 14.96 -6.03
CA GLN A 276 34.24 14.23 -5.20
C GLN A 276 33.55 13.38 -4.14
N THR A 277 32.54 13.95 -3.50
CA THR A 277 31.84 13.36 -2.37
C THR A 277 30.57 12.64 -2.78
N HIS A 278 30.04 12.89 -3.98
CA HIS A 278 28.76 12.39 -4.48
C HIS A 278 27.57 12.75 -3.58
N ILE A 279 27.71 13.83 -2.80
CA ILE A 279 26.66 14.39 -1.95
C ILE A 279 25.71 15.20 -2.83
N VAL A 280 24.42 15.09 -2.55
CA VAL A 280 23.37 15.81 -3.27
C VAL A 280 22.98 17.08 -2.52
N LEU A 281 23.01 18.21 -3.24
CA LEU A 281 22.55 19.51 -2.77
C LEU A 281 21.42 20.00 -3.67
N ILE A 282 20.37 20.56 -3.08
CA ILE A 282 19.30 21.28 -3.80
C ILE A 282 19.08 22.66 -3.16
N PRO A 283 18.59 23.67 -3.88
CA PRO A 283 18.12 24.92 -3.28
C PRO A 283 16.93 24.64 -2.35
N SER A 284 16.86 25.29 -1.19
CA SER A 284 15.69 25.18 -0.31
C SER A 284 14.46 25.82 -0.93
N LEU A 285 13.27 25.27 -0.68
CA LEU A 285 12.03 25.80 -1.27
C LEU A 285 11.68 27.16 -0.69
N ILE A 286 11.99 27.36 0.60
CA ILE A 286 11.63 28.57 1.36
C ILE A 286 12.72 29.64 1.23
N ASP A 287 13.98 29.22 1.08
CA ASP A 287 15.14 30.11 0.93
C ASP A 287 16.01 29.63 -0.25
N PRO A 288 15.68 30.01 -1.50
CA PRO A 288 16.36 29.50 -2.69
C PRO A 288 17.85 29.82 -2.77
N GLU A 289 18.34 30.82 -2.03
CA GLU A 289 19.76 31.15 -1.94
C GLU A 289 20.55 30.13 -1.08
N ARG A 290 19.84 29.33 -0.28
CA ARG A 290 20.42 28.32 0.59
C ARG A 290 20.37 26.94 -0.06
N MET A 291 21.53 26.36 -0.30
CA MET A 291 21.65 24.94 -0.65
C MET A 291 21.49 24.05 0.59
N VAL A 292 20.71 22.98 0.45
CA VAL A 292 20.46 21.98 1.49
C VAL A 292 20.94 20.60 1.05
N GLU A 293 21.62 19.90 1.95
CA GLU A 293 22.06 18.51 1.73
C GLU A 293 20.92 17.53 1.94
N ILE A 294 20.69 16.66 0.96
CA ILE A 294 19.65 15.65 1.00
C ILE A 294 20.25 14.29 1.35
N ALA A 295 19.85 13.74 2.50
CA ALA A 295 20.30 12.42 2.95
C ALA A 295 19.51 11.28 2.31
N LEU A 296 18.23 11.51 1.99
CA LEU A 296 17.32 10.49 1.48
C LEU A 296 16.35 11.09 0.46
N PHE A 297 16.09 10.37 -0.63
CA PHE A 297 15.04 10.65 -1.61
C PHE A 297 13.90 9.64 -1.43
N TYR A 298 12.73 10.14 -1.05
CA TYR A 298 11.50 9.36 -0.89
C TYR A 298 10.58 9.55 -2.09
N PHE A 299 10.44 8.50 -2.90
CA PHE A 299 9.65 8.54 -4.12
C PHE A 299 8.17 8.34 -3.82
N ARG A 300 7.38 9.37 -4.13
CA ARG A 300 5.91 9.35 -4.24
C ARG A 300 5.43 9.51 -5.69
N THR A 301 6.37 9.45 -6.64
CA THR A 301 6.19 9.42 -8.10
C THR A 301 7.23 8.47 -8.71
N GLY A 302 7.24 8.31 -10.04
CA GLY A 302 8.21 7.49 -10.78
C GLY A 302 7.87 5.99 -10.84
N TYR A 303 6.62 5.64 -10.57
CA TYR A 303 6.08 4.27 -10.64
C TYR A 303 5.30 4.00 -11.93
N GLY A 304 5.00 5.03 -12.74
CA GLY A 304 4.38 4.92 -14.05
C GLY A 304 5.12 5.69 -15.14
N PRO A 305 4.96 5.32 -16.43
CA PRO A 305 5.65 5.98 -17.54
C PRO A 305 5.24 7.44 -17.75
N ASN A 306 3.97 7.77 -17.48
CA ASN A 306 3.43 9.13 -17.61
C ASN A 306 4.02 10.11 -16.59
N GLN A 307 4.72 9.63 -15.57
CA GLN A 307 5.41 10.48 -14.58
C GLN A 307 6.81 10.89 -15.08
N TYR A 308 7.39 10.18 -16.04
CA TYR A 308 8.65 10.54 -16.69
C TYR A 308 8.38 11.38 -17.94
N LEU A 309 8.33 12.70 -17.78
CA LEU A 309 7.88 13.61 -18.84
C LEU A 309 8.86 13.71 -20.02
N ASN A 310 10.16 13.50 -19.78
CA ASN A 310 11.20 13.54 -20.80
C ASN A 310 12.50 12.86 -20.31
N ASP A 311 13.52 12.81 -21.18
CA ASP A 311 14.82 12.17 -20.88
C ASP A 311 15.57 12.78 -19.69
N SER A 312 15.35 14.05 -19.33
CA SER A 312 16.01 14.65 -18.17
C SER A 312 15.57 14.00 -16.86
N HIS A 313 14.33 13.51 -16.78
CA HIS A 313 13.83 12.78 -15.61
C HIS A 313 14.52 11.42 -15.45
N TRP A 314 14.78 10.74 -16.56
CA TRP A 314 15.54 9.49 -16.55
C TRP A 314 17.01 9.71 -16.21
N ALA A 315 17.63 10.77 -16.74
CA ALA A 315 18.99 11.17 -16.39
C ALA A 315 19.10 11.56 -14.91
N LEU A 316 18.10 12.29 -14.37
CA LEU A 316 17.98 12.59 -12.95
C LEU A 316 17.90 11.32 -12.13
N ARG A 317 16.99 10.38 -12.49
CA ARG A 317 16.84 9.12 -11.77
C ARG A 317 18.18 8.37 -11.71
N GLU A 318 18.88 8.24 -12.84
CA GLU A 318 20.21 7.62 -12.85
C GLU A 318 21.24 8.38 -12.00
N SER A 319 21.27 9.72 -12.05
CA SER A 319 22.17 10.55 -11.25
C SER A 319 21.95 10.34 -9.75
N LEU A 320 20.68 10.26 -9.32
CA LEU A 320 20.32 9.93 -7.95
C LEU A 320 20.81 8.54 -7.56
N GLU A 321 20.58 7.51 -8.39
CA GLU A 321 21.08 6.15 -8.17
C GLU A 321 22.61 6.04 -8.17
N ARG A 322 23.36 7.06 -8.66
CA ARG A 322 24.83 7.13 -8.56
C ARG A 322 25.31 7.93 -7.34
N SER A 323 24.44 8.70 -6.71
CA SER A 323 24.75 9.54 -5.55
C SER A 323 24.88 8.73 -4.25
N ARG A 324 25.33 9.38 -3.17
CA ARG A 324 25.35 8.78 -1.82
C ARG A 324 24.03 8.85 -1.08
N ALA A 325 23.07 9.64 -1.55
CA ALA A 325 21.78 9.74 -0.89
C ALA A 325 21.08 8.38 -0.87
N VAL A 326 20.34 8.11 0.20
CA VAL A 326 19.54 6.90 0.33
C VAL A 326 18.33 7.00 -0.59
N MET A 327 18.08 5.98 -1.41
CA MET A 327 16.89 5.94 -2.26
C MET A 327 15.80 5.12 -1.59
N CYS A 328 14.57 5.64 -1.58
CA CYS A 328 13.40 4.99 -1.02
C CYS A 328 12.26 4.96 -2.06
N PRO A 329 12.23 3.94 -2.93
CA PRO A 329 13.23 2.88 -3.14
C PRO A 329 14.31 3.26 -4.16
N SER A 330 15.43 2.52 -4.19
CA SER A 330 16.35 2.48 -5.33
C SER A 330 15.75 1.72 -6.53
N VAL A 331 16.35 1.83 -7.71
CA VAL A 331 15.91 1.10 -8.92
C VAL A 331 15.85 -0.43 -8.71
N PRO A 332 16.87 -1.12 -8.17
CA PRO A 332 16.77 -2.55 -7.91
C PRO A 332 15.59 -2.91 -7.00
N GLN A 333 15.37 -2.13 -5.94
CA GLN A 333 14.24 -2.30 -5.01
C GLN A 333 12.88 -2.01 -5.67
N GLN A 334 12.81 -1.09 -6.63
CA GLN A 334 11.59 -0.88 -7.41
C GLN A 334 11.32 -2.08 -8.33
N LEU A 335 12.35 -2.59 -9.02
CA LEU A 335 12.22 -3.72 -9.95
C LEU A 335 11.78 -5.02 -9.26
N THR A 336 12.12 -5.22 -7.98
CA THR A 336 11.64 -6.38 -7.21
C THR A 336 10.13 -6.42 -7.05
N GLY A 337 9.44 -5.27 -7.15
CA GLY A 337 7.99 -5.16 -7.05
C GLY A 337 7.24 -5.48 -8.34
N THR A 338 7.96 -5.69 -9.45
CA THR A 338 7.31 -6.02 -10.72
C THR A 338 6.51 -7.31 -10.62
N LYS A 339 5.37 -7.37 -11.32
CA LYS A 339 4.48 -8.54 -11.33
C LYS A 339 5.21 -9.78 -11.84
N LYS A 340 6.14 -9.62 -12.79
CA LYS A 340 7.01 -10.71 -13.26
C LYS A 340 7.87 -11.28 -12.12
N VAL A 341 8.51 -10.45 -11.30
CA VAL A 341 9.32 -10.93 -10.17
C VAL A 341 8.44 -11.62 -9.13
N GLN A 342 7.28 -11.07 -8.79
CA GLN A 342 6.32 -11.72 -7.90
C GLN A 342 5.88 -13.10 -8.44
N GLN A 343 5.61 -13.20 -9.75
CA GLN A 343 5.22 -14.43 -10.43
C GLN A 343 6.28 -15.53 -10.30
N LEU A 344 7.57 -15.17 -10.26
CA LEU A 344 8.67 -16.12 -10.04
C LEU A 344 8.66 -16.72 -8.62
N TRP A 345 8.18 -16.00 -7.61
CA TRP A 345 8.07 -16.54 -6.24
C TRP A 345 7.13 -17.74 -6.14
N TYR A 346 6.13 -17.80 -7.03
CA TYR A 346 5.18 -18.90 -7.13
C TYR A 346 5.64 -19.99 -8.10
N SER A 347 6.04 -19.59 -9.32
CA SER A 347 6.30 -20.54 -10.40
C SER A 347 7.65 -21.25 -10.30
N ASP A 348 8.62 -20.67 -9.60
CA ASP A 348 9.91 -21.28 -9.30
C ASP A 348 10.10 -21.35 -7.78
N PRO A 349 9.76 -22.48 -7.14
CA PRO A 349 9.89 -22.66 -5.71
C PRO A 349 11.31 -22.42 -5.17
N SER A 350 12.33 -22.51 -6.02
CA SER A 350 13.72 -22.29 -5.61
C SER A 350 14.05 -20.81 -5.36
N VAL A 351 13.28 -19.87 -5.91
CA VAL A 351 13.55 -18.43 -5.80
C VAL A 351 13.55 -17.97 -4.34
N MET A 352 12.52 -18.34 -3.57
CA MET A 352 12.43 -17.94 -2.16
C MET A 352 13.62 -18.43 -1.33
N THR A 353 14.00 -19.71 -1.50
CA THR A 353 15.12 -20.30 -0.76
C THR A 353 16.48 -19.77 -1.22
N ARG A 354 16.65 -19.52 -2.54
CA ARG A 354 17.83 -18.85 -3.11
C ARG A 354 18.06 -17.50 -2.46
N PHE A 355 17.01 -16.74 -2.22
CA PHE A 355 17.06 -15.41 -1.62
C PHE A 355 16.83 -15.43 -0.11
N GLY A 356 17.26 -16.51 0.55
CA GLY A 356 17.52 -16.54 1.98
C GLY A 356 16.32 -16.84 2.86
N LEU A 357 15.17 -17.21 2.29
CA LEU A 357 14.08 -17.77 3.09
C LEU A 357 14.39 -19.21 3.50
N THR A 358 14.04 -19.57 4.73
CA THR A 358 14.01 -20.98 5.15
C THR A 358 12.89 -21.73 4.44
N GLU A 359 12.93 -23.06 4.42
CA GLU A 359 11.83 -23.86 3.87
C GLU A 359 10.50 -23.54 4.57
N GLU A 360 10.52 -23.36 5.89
CA GLU A 360 9.34 -22.99 6.68
C GLU A 360 8.79 -21.60 6.32
N GLU A 361 9.68 -20.61 6.13
CA GLU A 361 9.29 -19.27 5.67
C GLU A 361 8.66 -19.34 4.26
N ALA A 362 9.27 -20.10 3.35
CA ALA A 362 8.78 -20.29 1.99
C ALA A 362 7.43 -21.05 1.96
N GLU A 363 7.25 -22.06 2.81
CA GLU A 363 5.98 -22.79 2.97
C GLU A 363 4.86 -21.86 3.44
N ARG A 364 5.11 -21.06 4.48
CA ARG A 364 4.12 -20.08 4.96
C ARG A 364 3.75 -19.06 3.88
N MET A 365 4.72 -18.55 3.12
CA MET A 365 4.41 -17.63 2.01
C MET A 365 3.56 -18.30 0.93
N ARG A 366 3.84 -19.57 0.59
CA ARG A 366 3.09 -20.33 -0.41
C ARG A 366 1.61 -20.51 -0.06
N GLU A 367 1.25 -20.56 1.23
CA GLU A 367 -0.16 -20.62 1.66
C GLU A 367 -0.98 -19.41 1.21
N HIS A 368 -0.31 -18.27 0.97
CA HIS A 368 -0.90 -17.01 0.56
C HIS A 368 -0.79 -16.76 -0.94
N PHE A 369 -0.30 -17.69 -1.77
CA PHE A 369 -0.20 -17.47 -3.22
C PHE A 369 -1.41 -17.98 -3.99
N ALA A 370 -1.95 -17.11 -4.85
CA ALA A 370 -2.85 -17.51 -5.93
C ALA A 370 -2.04 -18.12 -7.08
N VAL A 371 -2.69 -18.92 -7.94
CA VAL A 371 -2.02 -19.40 -9.16
C VAL A 371 -1.61 -18.19 -10.00
N GLN A 372 -0.32 -18.11 -10.36
CA GLN A 372 0.19 -17.04 -11.23
C GLN A 372 1.27 -17.55 -12.17
N VAL A 373 1.09 -17.32 -13.47
CA VAL A 373 1.93 -17.91 -14.52
C VAL A 373 2.28 -16.92 -15.62
N ASP A 374 3.34 -17.23 -16.35
CA ASP A 374 3.64 -16.61 -17.63
C ASP A 374 2.74 -17.21 -18.73
N PRO A 375 1.84 -16.40 -19.33
CA PRO A 375 0.90 -16.89 -20.33
C PRO A 375 1.55 -17.32 -21.65
N SER A 376 2.78 -16.88 -21.94
CA SER A 376 3.51 -17.27 -23.17
C SER A 376 3.92 -18.76 -23.16
N VAL A 377 4.05 -19.36 -21.97
CA VAL A 377 4.47 -20.76 -21.80
C VAL A 377 3.41 -21.66 -21.17
N ALA A 378 2.52 -21.12 -20.32
CA ALA A 378 1.53 -21.88 -19.56
C ALA A 378 0.25 -22.18 -20.36
N LYS A 379 0.37 -22.94 -21.46
CA LYS A 379 -0.73 -23.21 -22.41
C LYS A 379 -1.99 -23.81 -21.77
N GLU A 380 -1.83 -24.68 -20.77
CA GLU A 380 -2.96 -25.29 -20.07
C GLU A 380 -3.74 -24.26 -19.23
N THR A 381 -3.03 -23.40 -18.51
CA THR A 381 -3.62 -22.31 -17.73
C THR A 381 -4.30 -21.29 -18.62
N VAL A 382 -3.68 -20.96 -19.76
CA VAL A 382 -4.29 -20.09 -20.78
C VAL A 382 -5.58 -20.71 -21.32
N ALA A 383 -5.58 -22.01 -21.64
CA ALA A 383 -6.79 -22.70 -22.09
C ALA A 383 -7.89 -22.70 -21.01
N ALA A 384 -7.52 -22.84 -19.72
CA ALA A 384 -8.45 -22.72 -18.61
C ALA A 384 -9.02 -21.30 -18.48
N ALA A 385 -8.19 -20.27 -18.64
CA ALA A 385 -8.61 -18.87 -18.62
C ALA A 385 -9.52 -18.50 -19.79
N LEU A 386 -9.27 -19.03 -20.99
CA LEU A 386 -10.15 -18.84 -22.14
C LEU A 386 -11.50 -19.56 -21.97
N LYS A 387 -11.53 -20.65 -21.21
CA LYS A 387 -12.76 -21.40 -20.93
C LYS A 387 -13.63 -20.71 -19.86
N ASP A 388 -13.01 -20.14 -18.85
CA ASP A 388 -13.68 -19.39 -17.77
C ASP A 388 -12.89 -18.12 -17.43
N PRO A 389 -13.04 -17.04 -18.22
CA PRO A 389 -12.28 -15.80 -18.04
C PRO A 389 -12.65 -15.07 -16.75
N THR A 390 -13.77 -15.42 -16.10
CA THR A 390 -14.21 -14.76 -14.86
C THR A 390 -13.34 -15.13 -13.67
N ALA A 391 -12.67 -16.28 -13.73
CA ALA A 391 -11.78 -16.80 -12.70
C ALA A 391 -10.33 -16.28 -12.81
N TRP A 392 -10.03 -15.39 -13.76
CA TRP A 392 -8.66 -14.95 -14.03
C TRP A 392 -8.56 -13.43 -14.20
N VAL A 393 -7.34 -12.92 -14.04
CA VAL A 393 -6.95 -11.55 -14.33
C VAL A 393 -5.60 -11.57 -15.05
N LEU A 394 -5.45 -10.74 -16.08
CA LEU A 394 -4.20 -10.57 -16.81
C LEU A 394 -3.58 -9.22 -16.43
N LYS A 395 -2.37 -9.25 -15.87
CA LYS A 395 -1.72 -8.08 -15.28
C LYS A 395 -0.50 -7.65 -16.11
N PRO A 396 -0.42 -6.39 -16.59
CA PRO A 396 0.82 -5.84 -17.13
C PRO A 396 1.81 -5.43 -16.02
N GLN A 397 3.04 -5.08 -16.42
CA GLN A 397 4.06 -4.54 -15.51
C GLN A 397 3.81 -3.05 -15.20
N ARG A 398 2.67 -2.76 -14.57
CA ARG A 398 2.29 -1.40 -14.14
C ARG A 398 1.86 -1.37 -12.69
N GLU A 399 2.13 -0.25 -12.04
CA GLU A 399 1.70 0.11 -10.69
C GLU A 399 0.62 1.21 -10.76
N GLY A 400 -0.13 1.39 -9.67
CA GLY A 400 -1.08 2.52 -9.55
C GLY A 400 -2.55 2.23 -9.88
N GLY A 401 -2.92 0.96 -10.13
CA GLY A 401 -4.29 0.55 -10.49
C GLY A 401 -4.70 0.97 -11.91
N GLY A 402 -5.82 0.46 -12.43
CA GLY A 402 -6.34 0.86 -13.75
C GLY A 402 -5.80 0.10 -14.95
N HIS A 403 -4.98 -0.93 -14.74
CA HIS A 403 -4.20 -1.58 -15.81
C HIS A 403 -4.49 -3.07 -16.00
N ASN A 404 -5.28 -3.67 -15.12
CA ASN A 404 -5.56 -5.09 -15.18
C ASN A 404 -6.65 -5.38 -16.22
N MET A 405 -6.50 -6.46 -16.97
CA MET A 405 -7.47 -6.89 -17.97
C MET A 405 -8.32 -8.04 -17.41
N TYR A 406 -9.64 -7.95 -17.64
CA TYR A 406 -10.64 -8.90 -17.14
C TYR A 406 -11.61 -9.30 -18.25
N GLY A 407 -12.23 -10.49 -18.13
CA GLY A 407 -13.32 -10.89 -19.03
C GLY A 407 -12.91 -10.85 -20.50
N ASP A 408 -13.67 -10.14 -21.33
CA ASP A 408 -13.44 -10.04 -22.77
C ASP A 408 -12.07 -9.42 -23.11
N GLU A 409 -11.60 -8.42 -22.35
CA GLU A 409 -10.28 -7.81 -22.57
C GLU A 409 -9.13 -8.80 -22.33
N LEU A 410 -9.28 -9.65 -21.31
CA LEU A 410 -8.35 -10.76 -21.06
C LEU A 410 -8.37 -11.77 -22.21
N VAL A 411 -9.55 -12.13 -22.72
CA VAL A 411 -9.69 -13.09 -23.83
C VAL A 411 -9.06 -12.53 -25.10
N ASP A 412 -9.34 -11.27 -25.43
CA ASP A 412 -8.79 -10.59 -26.59
C ASP A 412 -7.26 -10.53 -26.51
N ALA A 413 -6.70 -10.13 -25.36
CA ALA A 413 -5.25 -10.12 -25.15
C ALA A 413 -4.61 -11.52 -25.31
N LEU A 414 -5.18 -12.55 -24.69
CA LEU A 414 -4.65 -13.92 -24.76
C LEU A 414 -4.74 -14.56 -26.16
N THR A 415 -5.65 -14.09 -27.01
CA THR A 415 -5.87 -14.68 -28.35
C THR A 415 -5.21 -13.89 -29.48
N THR A 416 -5.00 -12.59 -29.31
CA THR A 416 -4.47 -11.71 -30.35
C THR A 416 -2.99 -11.36 -30.19
N SER A 417 -2.47 -11.37 -28.96
CA SER A 417 -1.06 -11.10 -28.71
C SER A 417 -0.17 -12.24 -29.20
N SER A 418 0.98 -11.88 -29.75
CA SER A 418 2.06 -12.83 -30.01
C SER A 418 2.64 -13.38 -28.70
N ASN A 419 3.33 -14.52 -28.78
CA ASN A 419 4.01 -15.07 -27.60
C ASN A 419 5.01 -14.09 -26.97
N ASP A 420 5.69 -13.27 -27.78
CA ASP A 420 6.66 -12.30 -27.28
C ASP A 420 5.97 -11.15 -26.54
N GLU A 421 4.84 -10.66 -27.05
CA GLU A 421 4.02 -9.67 -26.33
C GLU A 421 3.43 -10.24 -25.04
N LEU A 422 3.11 -11.54 -24.99
CA LEU A 422 2.55 -12.20 -23.81
C LEU A 422 3.52 -12.26 -22.62
N LYS A 423 4.83 -12.23 -22.87
CA LYS A 423 5.89 -12.31 -21.82
C LYS A 423 5.86 -11.14 -20.84
N GLN A 424 5.29 -10.00 -21.25
CA GLN A 424 5.14 -8.84 -20.38
C GLN A 424 4.00 -9.00 -19.38
N PHE A 425 3.11 -9.98 -19.55
CA PHE A 425 1.94 -10.15 -18.69
C PHE A 425 2.14 -11.28 -17.67
N VAL A 426 1.34 -11.21 -16.60
CA VAL A 426 1.14 -12.30 -15.65
C VAL A 426 -0.33 -12.67 -15.65
N LEU A 427 -0.64 -13.94 -15.94
CA LEU A 427 -1.97 -14.50 -15.81
C LEU A 427 -2.14 -15.05 -14.40
N MET A 428 -3.09 -14.49 -13.64
CA MET A 428 -3.27 -14.79 -12.23
C MET A 428 -4.72 -15.21 -11.94
N GLU A 429 -4.89 -16.18 -11.05
CA GLU A 429 -6.18 -16.58 -10.51
C GLU A 429 -6.84 -15.40 -9.79
N ARG A 430 -8.11 -15.16 -10.11
CA ARG A 430 -8.89 -14.08 -9.52
C ARG A 430 -9.43 -14.50 -8.16
N MET A 431 -9.19 -13.65 -7.16
CA MET A 431 -9.78 -13.81 -5.83
C MET A 431 -11.21 -13.27 -5.81
N LEU A 432 -12.15 -14.10 -5.34
CA LEU A 432 -13.56 -13.77 -5.22
C LEU A 432 -13.96 -13.78 -3.73
N PRO A 433 -13.71 -12.70 -2.97
CA PRO A 433 -14.08 -12.62 -1.56
C PRO A 433 -15.60 -12.55 -1.35
N ALA A 434 -16.08 -13.03 -0.21
CA ALA A 434 -17.48 -12.88 0.18
C ALA A 434 -17.83 -11.39 0.42
N PRO A 435 -18.87 -10.86 -0.22
CA PRO A 435 -19.24 -9.46 -0.05
C PRO A 435 -19.94 -9.23 1.31
N LEU A 436 -19.74 -8.06 1.90
CA LEU A 436 -20.52 -7.57 3.05
C LEU A 436 -20.89 -6.10 2.82
N PRO A 437 -22.01 -5.64 3.38
CA PRO A 437 -22.41 -4.24 3.23
C PRO A 437 -21.41 -3.29 3.88
N CYS A 438 -21.19 -2.15 3.23
CA CYS A 438 -20.39 -1.04 3.71
C CYS A 438 -21.19 0.25 3.55
N LEU A 439 -21.27 1.04 4.63
CA LEU A 439 -21.76 2.42 4.57
C LEU A 439 -20.53 3.32 4.54
N ALA A 440 -20.41 4.13 3.51
CA ALA A 440 -19.32 5.10 3.36
C ALA A 440 -19.88 6.52 3.25
N ILE A 441 -19.00 7.49 3.48
CA ILE A 441 -19.21 8.86 3.01
C ILE A 441 -18.51 9.00 1.67
N ASP A 442 -19.21 9.60 0.72
CA ASP A 442 -18.66 10.09 -0.53
C ASP A 442 -18.81 11.61 -0.56
N THR A 443 -17.84 12.31 -1.15
CA THR A 443 -18.00 13.73 -1.48
C THR A 443 -17.95 13.87 -2.99
N PRO A 444 -19.10 14.06 -3.67
CA PRO A 444 -19.09 14.19 -5.12
C PRO A 444 -18.22 15.40 -5.51
N ALA A 445 -17.39 15.21 -6.54
CA ALA A 445 -16.51 16.24 -7.11
C ALA A 445 -17.26 17.50 -7.63
N SER A 446 -18.60 17.49 -7.64
CA SER A 446 -19.43 18.62 -8.06
C SER A 446 -19.67 19.62 -6.93
N ARG A 447 -19.07 20.81 -7.08
CA ARG A 447 -19.37 22.20 -6.64
C ARG A 447 -20.27 22.55 -5.44
N GLU A 448 -21.09 21.66 -4.89
CA GLU A 448 -21.76 21.83 -3.59
C GLU A 448 -20.99 21.05 -2.50
N ALA A 449 -19.73 21.45 -2.28
CA ALA A 449 -18.77 20.82 -1.36
C ALA A 449 -19.11 20.95 0.14
N SER A 450 -20.39 21.03 0.50
CA SER A 450 -20.86 21.21 1.86
C SER A 450 -21.76 20.07 2.35
N ARG A 451 -22.14 19.12 1.48
CA ARG A 451 -23.03 18.02 1.84
C ARG A 451 -22.30 16.67 1.79
N VAL A 452 -22.22 16.03 2.95
CA VAL A 452 -21.85 14.62 3.10
C VAL A 452 -22.91 13.76 2.41
N VAL A 453 -22.52 12.98 1.41
CA VAL A 453 -23.44 12.05 0.73
C VAL A 453 -23.16 10.64 1.24
N PRO A 454 -24.13 9.97 1.88
CA PRO A 454 -23.95 8.56 2.24
C PRO A 454 -23.92 7.71 0.96
N LYS A 455 -22.95 6.82 0.88
CA LYS A 455 -22.82 5.79 -0.16
C LYS A 455 -23.00 4.43 0.48
N ILE A 456 -24.00 3.69 0.06
CA ILE A 456 -24.22 2.31 0.51
C ILE A 456 -23.64 1.39 -0.56
N ILE A 457 -22.59 0.68 -0.21
CA ILE A 457 -22.05 -0.42 -1.01
C ILE A 457 -22.71 -1.68 -0.46
N SER A 458 -23.67 -2.23 -1.21
CA SER A 458 -24.44 -3.39 -0.73
C SER A 458 -23.59 -4.66 -0.73
N GLU A 459 -22.77 -4.83 -1.77
CA GLU A 459 -21.89 -5.98 -1.93
C GLU A 459 -20.42 -5.53 -1.92
N GLY A 460 -19.93 -5.15 -0.74
CA GLY A 460 -18.58 -4.62 -0.56
C GLY A 460 -17.54 -5.73 -0.40
N VAL A 461 -16.46 -5.65 -1.18
CA VAL A 461 -15.27 -6.51 -1.07
C VAL A 461 -14.09 -5.67 -0.59
N SER A 462 -13.29 -6.20 0.33
CA SER A 462 -12.23 -5.46 1.01
C SER A 462 -10.87 -6.11 0.80
N GLU A 463 -9.92 -5.33 0.31
CA GLU A 463 -8.52 -5.70 0.10
C GLU A 463 -7.67 -5.20 1.27
N LEU A 464 -6.99 -6.12 1.95
CA LEU A 464 -6.13 -5.85 3.11
C LEU A 464 -4.73 -5.48 2.65
N GLY A 465 -4.28 -4.27 2.94
CA GLY A 465 -2.89 -3.86 2.80
C GLY A 465 -2.17 -3.89 4.14
N ILE A 466 -1.06 -4.64 4.25
CA ILE A 466 -0.17 -4.65 5.42
C ILE A 466 1.09 -3.86 5.09
N TYR A 467 1.38 -2.84 5.89
CA TYR A 467 2.61 -2.06 5.77
C TYR A 467 3.77 -2.74 6.49
N SER A 468 4.97 -2.65 5.93
CA SER A 468 6.21 -3.06 6.60
C SER A 468 7.35 -2.14 6.24
N ALA A 469 8.31 -2.01 7.15
CA ALA A 469 9.51 -1.23 6.95
C ALA A 469 10.76 -2.04 7.29
N LEU A 470 11.76 -1.97 6.43
CA LEU A 470 13.09 -2.57 6.62
C LEU A 470 14.15 -1.52 6.31
N VAL A 471 15.16 -1.42 7.17
CA VAL A 471 16.35 -0.58 6.96
C VAL A 471 17.58 -1.43 7.16
N MET A 472 18.42 -1.45 6.12
CA MET A 472 19.69 -2.16 6.08
C MET A 472 20.83 -1.14 5.99
N LYS A 473 21.88 -1.35 6.80
CA LYS A 473 23.16 -0.65 6.70
C LYS A 473 24.21 -1.66 6.25
N GLY A 474 24.42 -1.74 4.94
CA GLY A 474 25.17 -2.86 4.36
C GLY A 474 24.40 -4.17 4.57
N ASN A 475 25.03 -5.14 5.24
CA ASN A 475 24.41 -6.42 5.59
C ASN A 475 23.83 -6.45 7.02
N HIS A 476 23.75 -5.30 7.69
CA HIS A 476 23.20 -5.20 9.04
C HIS A 476 21.80 -4.62 9.01
N THR A 477 20.82 -5.38 9.48
CA THR A 477 19.46 -4.89 9.72
C THR A 477 19.48 -3.94 10.92
N VAL A 478 19.09 -2.68 10.71
CA VAL A 478 18.95 -1.69 11.79
C VAL A 478 17.48 -1.47 12.18
N MET A 479 16.55 -1.81 11.30
CA MET A 479 15.11 -1.86 11.58
C MET A 479 14.43 -2.89 10.69
N ASP A 480 13.55 -3.70 11.25
CA ASP A 480 12.63 -4.61 10.56
C ASP A 480 11.33 -4.67 11.35
N LYS A 481 10.23 -4.21 10.75
CA LYS A 481 8.96 -4.05 11.46
C LYS A 481 7.75 -4.09 10.54
N PRO A 482 6.72 -4.91 10.86
CA PRO A 482 5.35 -4.68 10.40
C PRO A 482 4.78 -3.40 11.02
N CYS A 483 4.27 -2.47 10.19
CA CYS A 483 4.03 -1.07 10.56
C CYS A 483 2.55 -0.69 10.77
N GLY A 484 1.62 -1.49 10.23
CA GLY A 484 0.21 -1.15 10.25
C GLY A 484 -0.54 -1.79 9.09
N HIS A 485 -1.79 -1.37 8.92
CA HIS A 485 -2.66 -1.89 7.87
C HIS A 485 -3.54 -0.82 7.25
N MET A 486 -4.19 -1.18 6.16
CA MET A 486 -5.36 -0.48 5.64
C MET A 486 -6.30 -1.48 4.98
N LEU A 487 -7.54 -1.10 4.76
CA LEU A 487 -8.43 -1.80 3.85
C LEU A 487 -8.87 -0.86 2.72
N ARG A 488 -8.96 -1.37 1.50
CA ARG A 488 -9.67 -0.73 0.39
C ARG A 488 -10.96 -1.50 0.15
N THR A 489 -12.11 -0.86 0.32
CA THR A 489 -13.41 -1.49 0.10
C THR A 489 -14.04 -0.96 -1.18
N LYS A 490 -14.49 -1.85 -2.06
CA LYS A 490 -15.19 -1.50 -3.32
C LYS A 490 -16.42 -2.37 -3.52
N ASP A 491 -17.29 -1.97 -4.43
CA ASP A 491 -18.38 -2.85 -4.88
C ASP A 491 -17.81 -4.05 -5.65
N VAL A 492 -18.36 -5.24 -5.44
CA VAL A 492 -17.89 -6.49 -6.08
C VAL A 492 -17.90 -6.42 -7.61
N ASN A 493 -18.77 -5.59 -8.19
CA ASN A 493 -18.90 -5.41 -9.64
C ASN A 493 -17.88 -4.42 -10.21
N VAL A 494 -17.12 -3.72 -9.35
CA VAL A 494 -16.11 -2.76 -9.78
C VAL A 494 -14.76 -3.47 -9.91
N ALA A 495 -14.29 -3.60 -11.15
CA ALA A 495 -13.01 -4.24 -11.44
C ALA A 495 -11.83 -3.49 -10.79
N GLU A 496 -11.86 -2.16 -10.79
CA GLU A 496 -10.77 -1.32 -10.33
C GLU A 496 -10.79 -0.98 -8.83
N GLY A 497 -9.61 -0.76 -8.25
CA GLY A 497 -9.43 -0.58 -6.79
C GLY A 497 -9.06 0.85 -6.35
N GLY A 498 -8.93 1.80 -7.28
CA GLY A 498 -8.43 3.15 -6.97
C GLY A 498 -9.40 4.01 -6.16
N VAL A 499 -8.96 4.52 -5.01
CA VAL A 499 -9.77 5.44 -4.16
C VAL A 499 -9.95 6.78 -4.84
N HIS A 500 -8.86 7.39 -5.32
CA HIS A 500 -8.88 8.69 -5.99
C HIS A 500 -9.59 8.67 -7.34
N ALA A 501 -9.59 7.52 -8.01
CA ALA A 501 -10.38 7.28 -9.22
C ALA A 501 -11.89 7.08 -8.92
N GLY A 502 -12.31 7.09 -7.65
CA GLY A 502 -13.70 6.99 -7.21
C GLY A 502 -14.26 5.57 -7.14
N PHE A 503 -13.41 4.55 -7.33
CA PHE A 503 -13.82 3.15 -7.39
C PHE A 503 -13.94 2.49 -6.01
N SER A 504 -13.14 2.93 -5.04
CA SER A 504 -13.09 2.35 -3.70
C SER A 504 -13.13 3.41 -2.59
N VAL A 505 -13.34 2.96 -1.36
CA VAL A 505 -13.32 3.76 -0.14
C VAL A 505 -12.23 3.22 0.79
N ILE A 506 -11.64 4.11 1.59
CA ILE A 506 -10.66 3.72 2.62
C ILE A 506 -11.40 3.14 3.82
N ASP A 507 -10.85 2.06 4.38
CA ASP A 507 -11.45 1.28 5.46
C ASP A 507 -10.35 0.77 6.43
N SER A 508 -10.73 0.16 7.55
CA SER A 508 -9.83 -0.51 8.49
C SER A 508 -10.46 -1.77 9.08
N ALA A 509 -9.63 -2.72 9.53
CA ALA A 509 -10.13 -3.98 10.07
C ALA A 509 -10.80 -3.84 11.46
N LEU A 510 -11.89 -4.59 11.63
CA LEU A 510 -12.52 -5.00 12.88
C LEU A 510 -12.28 -6.52 13.03
N LEU A 511 -11.38 -6.93 13.90
CA LEU A 511 -10.99 -8.33 14.04
C LEU A 511 -12.09 -9.13 14.75
N VAL A 512 -12.42 -10.28 14.17
CA VAL A 512 -13.47 -11.19 14.65
C VAL A 512 -12.96 -12.64 14.66
N ASP A 513 -13.46 -13.43 15.62
CA ASP A 513 -13.02 -14.81 15.86
C ASP A 513 -13.62 -15.80 14.84
N GLU A 514 -14.79 -15.48 14.27
CA GLU A 514 -15.51 -16.34 13.32
C GLU A 514 -15.26 -15.93 11.86
N ASP A 515 -15.32 -16.94 10.99
CA ASP A 515 -15.25 -16.80 9.55
C ASP A 515 -16.48 -16.01 9.07
N VAL A 516 -16.29 -14.75 8.66
CA VAL A 516 -17.41 -13.87 8.27
C VAL A 516 -18.16 -14.43 7.05
N SER A 517 -17.52 -15.34 6.31
CA SER A 517 -18.04 -16.08 5.16
C SER A 517 -19.06 -17.17 5.52
N SER A 518 -19.07 -17.70 6.75
CA SER A 518 -19.92 -18.85 7.11
C SER A 518 -21.31 -18.48 7.64
N SER A 519 -21.66 -17.19 7.60
CA SER A 519 -22.89 -16.66 8.22
C SER A 519 -23.98 -16.22 7.23
N SER A 520 -23.77 -16.45 5.93
CA SER A 520 -24.76 -16.25 4.86
C SER A 520 -25.69 -17.44 4.69
#